data_AF-A0A820NCV3-F1
#
_entry.id   AF-A0A820NCV3-F1
#
_cell.length_a   1.000
_cell.length_b   1.000
_cell.length_c   1.000
_cell.angle_alpha   90.00
_cell.angle_beta   90.00
_cell.angle_gamma   90.00
#
_symmetry.space_group_name_H-M   'P 1'
#
loop_
_entity.id
_entity.type
_entity.pdbx_description
1 polymer ?
#
loop_
_entity_poly.entity_id
_entity_poly.type
_entity_poly.pdbx_seq_one_letter_code
_entity_poly.pdbx_strand_id
1 'polypeptide(L)'
;TNSTAFAMSSVPVQFLIYVYAPQNCPVPSLSSPSTCVDVQVGVSYTVTLIAVNNCGSTSSISDIAVQAFNGIVTGSIVQLDPPNGTSYEMNITYTPLLNQLGLQILCATALDK
;
A
#
# COMPACT_ATOMS: atom_id res chain seq x y z
N THR A 1 -36.57 10.16 -44.47
CA THR A 1 -36.22 8.89 -43.78
C THR A 1 -34.92 8.39 -44.40
N ASN A 2 -33.86 8.00 -43.71
CA ASN A 2 -33.65 7.75 -42.29
C ASN A 2 -32.13 7.65 -42.04
N SER A 3 -31.68 8.19 -40.90
CA SER A 3 -30.48 7.85 -40.11
C SER A 3 -29.09 7.90 -40.76
N THR A 4 -28.38 9.03 -40.54
CA THR A 4 -26.91 9.00 -40.41
C THR A 4 -26.57 8.57 -38.99
N ALA A 5 -26.05 7.36 -38.81
CA ALA A 5 -25.57 6.89 -37.51
C ALA A 5 -24.28 7.64 -37.13
N PHE A 6 -24.33 8.42 -36.04
CA PHE A 6 -23.13 8.98 -35.43
C PHE A 6 -22.56 7.95 -34.44
N ALA A 7 -21.32 7.53 -34.65
CA ALA A 7 -20.57 6.78 -33.65
C ALA A 7 -20.27 7.71 -32.46
N MET A 8 -20.92 7.49 -31.33
CA MET A 8 -20.82 8.35 -30.14
C MET A 8 -19.69 7.97 -29.17
N SER A 9 -18.88 6.96 -29.49
CA SER A 9 -17.61 6.66 -28.80
C SER A 9 -16.90 5.50 -29.51
N SER A 10 -15.59 5.60 -29.73
CA SER A 10 -14.76 4.50 -30.24
C SER A 10 -13.44 4.37 -29.47
N VAL A 11 -13.46 4.65 -28.17
CA VAL A 11 -12.39 4.17 -27.29
C VAL A 11 -12.78 2.77 -26.83
N PRO A 12 -12.02 1.71 -27.17
CA PRO A 12 -12.27 0.39 -26.60
C PRO A 12 -12.10 0.49 -25.09
N VAL A 13 -13.19 0.27 -24.35
CA VAL A 13 -13.11 0.12 -22.90
C VAL A 13 -12.41 -1.22 -22.65
N GLN A 14 -11.10 -1.18 -22.48
CA GLN A 14 -10.37 -2.31 -21.90
C GLN A 14 -10.63 -2.28 -20.40
N PHE A 15 -11.56 -3.11 -19.92
CA PHE A 15 -11.57 -3.49 -18.52
C PHE A 15 -10.56 -4.61 -18.33
N LEU A 16 -9.54 -4.33 -17.53
CA LEU A 16 -8.62 -5.34 -17.02
C LEU A 16 -9.36 -6.15 -15.96
N ILE A 17 -9.86 -7.33 -16.33
CA ILE A 17 -10.49 -8.27 -15.39
C ILE A 17 -9.37 -9.10 -14.77
N TYR A 18 -8.96 -8.77 -13.56
CA TYR A 18 -8.20 -9.70 -12.73
C TYR A 18 -9.17 -10.73 -12.15
N VAL A 19 -9.22 -11.94 -12.74
CA VAL A 19 -9.76 -13.11 -12.03
C VAL A 19 -8.65 -13.63 -11.13
N TYR A 20 -8.47 -12.96 -9.98
CA TYR A 20 -7.68 -13.53 -8.90
C TYR A 20 -8.52 -14.68 -8.35
N ALA A 21 -8.05 -15.92 -8.47
CA ALA A 21 -8.50 -16.98 -7.59
C ALA A 21 -7.74 -16.73 -6.27
N PRO A 22 -8.36 -16.17 -5.22
CA PRO A 22 -7.66 -16.06 -3.95
C PRO A 22 -7.25 -17.47 -3.53
N GLN A 23 -5.97 -17.67 -3.21
CA GLN A 23 -5.63 -18.69 -2.20
C GLN A 23 -6.59 -18.47 -1.04
N ASN A 24 -7.14 -19.55 -0.47
CA ASN A 24 -8.19 -19.56 0.58
C ASN A 24 -7.74 -18.92 1.91
N CYS A 25 -7.17 -17.73 1.87
CA CYS A 25 -6.62 -17.01 2.98
C CYS A 25 -7.44 -15.76 3.25
N PRO A 26 -7.59 -15.38 4.52
CA PRO A 26 -8.02 -14.04 4.87
C PRO A 26 -7.06 -12.99 4.30
N VAL A 27 -7.59 -11.81 3.98
CA VAL A 27 -6.78 -10.62 3.61
C VAL A 27 -5.74 -10.36 4.70
N PRO A 28 -4.48 -10.04 4.36
CA PRO A 28 -3.45 -9.78 5.36
C PRO A 28 -3.85 -8.61 6.26
N SER A 29 -3.47 -8.68 7.53
CA SER A 29 -3.72 -7.60 8.47
C SER A 29 -2.55 -6.61 8.48
N LEU A 30 -2.85 -5.32 8.65
CA LEU A 30 -1.85 -4.27 8.69
C LEU A 30 -2.00 -3.50 10.00
N SER A 31 -0.89 -3.38 10.74
CA SER A 31 -0.74 -2.54 11.91
C SER A 31 0.09 -1.31 11.57
N SER A 32 -0.46 -0.14 11.90
CA SER A 32 0.18 1.17 11.78
C SER A 32 -0.03 1.96 13.08
N PRO A 33 0.71 3.06 13.31
CA PRO A 33 0.42 3.92 14.46
C PRO A 33 -1.03 4.40 14.44
N SER A 34 -1.69 4.35 15.59
CA SER A 34 -3.09 4.74 15.76
C SER A 34 -3.29 6.22 16.07
N THR A 35 -2.19 6.96 16.29
CA THR A 35 -2.20 8.38 16.64
C THR A 35 -1.40 9.19 15.64
N CYS A 36 -1.93 10.37 15.27
CA CYS A 36 -1.15 11.36 14.54
C CYS A 36 0.04 11.82 15.41
N VAL A 37 1.20 11.99 14.78
CA VAL A 37 2.41 12.46 15.44
C VAL A 37 2.80 13.78 14.81
N ASP A 38 3.10 14.77 15.65
CA ASP A 38 3.61 16.05 15.18
C ASP A 38 5.05 15.88 14.70
N VAL A 39 5.31 16.28 13.45
CA VAL A 39 6.62 16.17 12.84
C VAL A 39 7.11 17.56 12.43
N GLN A 40 8.34 17.89 12.79
CA GLN A 40 8.94 19.17 12.41
C GLN A 40 9.38 19.15 10.94
N VAL A 41 9.14 20.26 10.24
CA VAL A 41 9.61 20.47 8.86
C VAL A 41 11.13 20.30 8.77
N GLY A 42 11.58 19.53 7.78
CA GLY A 42 12.99 19.23 7.54
C GLY A 42 13.59 18.17 8.47
N VAL A 43 12.82 17.66 9.44
CA VAL A 43 13.26 16.61 10.36
C VAL A 43 12.63 15.29 9.93
N SER A 44 13.48 14.28 9.70
CA SER A 44 13.00 12.94 9.34
C SER A 44 12.33 12.25 10.53
N TYR A 45 11.17 11.67 10.29
CA TYR A 45 10.45 10.83 11.22
C TYR A 45 10.22 9.45 10.61
N THR A 46 10.56 8.40 11.35
CA THR A 46 10.41 7.02 10.88
C THR A 46 9.28 6.33 11.63
N VAL A 47 8.42 5.67 10.86
CA VAL A 47 7.35 4.81 11.35
C VAL A 47 7.54 3.40 10.81
N THR A 48 7.22 2.42 11.64
CA THR A 48 7.24 1.01 11.30
C THR A 48 5.82 0.53 10.98
N LEU A 49 5.63 -0.04 9.80
CA LEU A 49 4.43 -0.80 9.46
C LEU A 49 4.70 -2.28 9.68
N ILE A 50 3.71 -2.97 10.27
CA ILE A 50 3.76 -4.42 10.46
C ILE A 50 2.57 -5.03 9.73
N ALA A 51 2.86 -5.87 8.74
CA ALA A 51 1.86 -6.65 8.04
C ALA A 51 1.93 -8.11 8.49
N VAL A 52 0.78 -8.76 8.65
CA VAL A 52 0.68 -10.18 9.01
C VAL A 52 -0.02 -10.93 7.89
N ASN A 53 0.72 -11.90 7.34
CA ASN A 53 0.19 -12.87 6.40
C ASN A 53 -0.75 -13.83 7.14
N ASN A 54 -2.02 -13.80 6.75
CA ASN A 54 -3.06 -14.63 7.37
C ASN A 54 -3.21 -16.00 6.70
N CYS A 55 -2.44 -16.31 5.64
CA CYS A 55 -2.30 -17.64 5.05
C CYS A 55 -1.44 -18.61 5.86
N GLY A 56 -0.72 -18.13 6.89
CA GLY A 56 0.34 -18.91 7.53
C GLY A 56 1.65 -18.91 6.73
N SER A 57 2.59 -19.77 7.09
CA SER A 57 3.97 -19.77 6.52
C SER A 57 4.08 -20.26 5.07
N THR A 58 2.98 -20.68 4.44
CA THR A 58 2.96 -21.20 3.07
C THR A 58 2.89 -20.12 2.00
N SER A 59 2.60 -18.88 2.40
CA SER A 59 2.54 -17.72 1.51
C SER A 59 3.44 -16.62 2.07
N SER A 60 3.69 -15.58 1.27
CA SER A 60 4.53 -14.46 1.70
C SER A 60 3.92 -13.14 1.29
N ILE A 61 4.08 -12.13 2.15
CA ILE A 61 3.79 -10.75 1.78
C ILE A 61 4.88 -10.32 0.81
N SER A 62 4.46 -10.05 -0.43
CA SER A 62 5.38 -9.64 -1.49
C SER A 62 5.62 -8.13 -1.51
N ASP A 63 4.63 -7.35 -1.04
CA ASP A 63 4.70 -5.90 -1.07
C ASP A 63 3.80 -5.25 0.01
N ILE A 64 4.21 -4.06 0.45
CA ILE A 64 3.43 -3.13 1.27
C ILE A 64 3.43 -1.81 0.51
N ALA A 65 2.33 -1.53 -0.17
CA ALA A 65 2.17 -0.31 -0.94
C ALA A 65 1.74 0.84 -0.01
N VAL A 66 2.41 1.98 -0.15
CA VAL A 66 2.13 3.20 0.60
C VAL A 66 1.79 4.31 -0.39
N GLN A 67 0.67 5.01 -0.18
CA GLN A 67 0.39 6.20 -0.97
C GLN A 67 1.32 7.33 -0.53
N ALA A 68 2.46 7.45 -1.21
CA ALA A 68 3.48 8.42 -0.89
C ALA A 68 3.15 9.82 -1.43
N PHE A 69 3.49 10.83 -0.65
CA PHE A 69 3.68 12.21 -1.10
C PHE A 69 5.18 12.55 -1.01
N ASN A 70 5.55 13.71 -1.54
CA ASN A 70 6.95 14.11 -1.64
C ASN A 70 7.64 14.07 -0.25
N GLY A 71 8.87 13.56 -0.18
CA GLY A 71 9.60 13.42 1.10
C GLY A 71 9.33 12.12 1.89
N ILE A 72 8.52 11.20 1.36
CA ILE A 72 8.42 9.84 1.88
C ILE A 72 9.46 8.94 1.20
N VAL A 73 10.17 8.15 2.01
CA VAL A 73 11.07 7.09 1.59
C VAL A 73 10.65 5.80 2.26
N THR A 74 10.45 4.74 1.46
CA THR A 74 10.10 3.42 1.97
C THR A 74 11.34 2.53 2.05
N GLY A 75 11.45 1.78 3.14
CA GLY A 75 12.47 0.75 3.33
C GLY A 75 12.10 -0.56 2.64
N SER A 76 13.03 -1.52 2.67
CA SER A 76 12.75 -2.89 2.22
C SER A 76 11.84 -3.60 3.22
N ILE A 77 11.03 -4.52 2.72
CA ILE A 77 10.22 -5.42 3.55
C ILE A 77 11.14 -6.48 4.14
N VAL A 78 11.02 -6.72 5.44
CA VAL A 78 11.81 -7.70 6.18
C VAL A 78 10.85 -8.63 6.90
N GLN A 79 10.99 -9.94 6.70
CA GLN A 79 10.27 -10.93 7.49
C GLN A 79 10.86 -10.94 8.91
N LEU A 80 10.02 -10.84 9.95
CA LEU A 80 10.49 -10.71 11.34
C LEU A 80 11.05 -12.03 11.90
N ASP A 81 10.45 -13.17 11.54
CA ASP A 81 10.84 -14.50 12.03
C ASP A 81 11.11 -15.50 10.89
N PRO A 82 12.10 -15.26 10.02
CA PRO A 82 12.34 -16.11 8.86
C PRO A 82 12.81 -17.53 9.24
N PRO A 83 12.42 -18.58 8.49
CA PRO A 83 11.58 -18.54 7.28
C PRO A 83 10.08 -18.71 7.55
N ASN A 84 9.69 -19.08 8.79
CA ASN A 84 8.33 -19.51 9.10
C ASN A 84 7.43 -18.40 9.68
N GLY A 85 7.95 -17.19 9.82
CA GLY A 85 7.25 -16.03 10.35
C GLY A 85 6.15 -15.57 9.42
N THR A 86 5.00 -15.22 9.98
CA THR A 86 3.89 -14.61 9.23
C THR A 86 3.94 -13.09 9.24
N SER A 87 4.82 -12.50 10.06
CA SER A 87 4.92 -11.05 10.24
C SER A 87 6.05 -10.45 9.42
N TYR A 88 5.74 -9.32 8.78
CA TYR A 88 6.63 -8.59 7.90
C TYR A 88 6.66 -7.12 8.32
N GLU A 89 7.85 -6.55 8.38
CA GLU A 89 8.10 -5.18 8.75
C GLU A 89 8.51 -4.36 7.52
N MET A 90 7.99 -3.13 7.43
CA MET A 90 8.51 -2.12 6.53
C MET A 90 8.63 -0.78 7.27
N ASN A 91 9.82 -0.20 7.25
CA ASN A 91 10.05 1.14 7.77
C ASN A 91 9.75 2.19 6.70
N ILE A 92 9.07 3.25 7.11
CA ILE A 92 8.78 4.41 6.28
C ILE A 92 9.37 5.63 6.96
N THR A 93 10.18 6.38 6.24
CA THR A 93 10.72 7.64 6.70
C THR A 93 10.04 8.78 5.96
N TYR A 94 9.50 9.73 6.71
CA TYR A 94 8.90 10.94 6.19
C TYR A 94 9.70 12.17 6.66
N THR A 95 10.11 13.00 5.71
CA THR A 95 10.70 14.32 5.97
C THR A 95 9.77 15.41 5.43
N PRO A 96 9.02 16.12 6.29
CA PRO A 96 8.08 17.14 5.85
C PRO A 96 8.78 18.31 5.17
N LEU A 97 8.21 18.78 4.06
CA LEU A 97 8.63 19.98 3.34
C LEU A 97 7.84 21.22 3.81
N LEU A 98 8.38 22.41 3.57
CA LEU A 98 7.75 23.69 3.91
C LEU A 98 6.34 23.87 3.33
N ASN A 99 6.03 23.22 2.21
CA ASN A 99 4.73 23.26 1.55
C ASN A 99 3.77 22.14 1.99
N GLN A 100 4.11 21.36 3.02
CA GLN A 100 3.34 20.21 3.52
C GLN A 100 2.82 20.42 4.95
N LEU A 101 2.65 21.68 5.36
CA LEU A 101 2.09 22.03 6.66
C LEU A 101 0.63 21.56 6.78
N GLY A 102 0.28 20.99 7.93
CA GLY A 102 -1.06 20.49 8.23
C GLY A 102 -1.10 18.97 8.42
N LEU A 103 -2.32 18.42 8.49
CA LEU A 103 -2.54 16.98 8.67
C LEU A 103 -2.19 16.23 7.38
N GLN A 104 -1.29 15.26 7.51
CA GLN A 104 -0.95 14.32 6.44
C GLN A 104 -1.42 12.92 6.85
N ILE A 105 -2.16 12.25 5.97
CA ILE A 105 -2.68 10.90 6.21
C ILE A 105 -1.82 9.92 5.41
N LEU A 106 -1.28 8.92 6.11
CA LEU A 106 -0.57 7.81 5.49
C LEU A 106 -1.49 6.59 5.43
N CYS A 107 -1.73 6.10 4.22
CA CYS A 107 -2.50 4.89 3.96
C CYS A 107 -1.56 3.81 3.40
N ALA A 108 -1.75 2.58 3.86
CA ALA A 108 -0.97 1.44 3.39
C ALA A 108 -1.85 0.20 3.22
N THR A 109 -1.42 -0.70 2.33
CA THR A 109 -2.09 -1.98 2.07
C THR A 109 -1.06 -3.06 1.82
N ALA A 110 -1.24 -4.22 2.45
CA ALA A 110 -0.42 -5.40 2.24
C ALA A 110 -1.12 -6.37 1.28
N LEU A 111 -0.34 -7.07 0.45
CA LEU A 111 -0.84 -8.06 -0.50
C LEU A 111 -0.06 -9.38 -0.40
N ASP A 112 -0.81 -10.47 -0.20
CA ASP A 112 -0.29 -11.84 -0.22
C ASP A 112 -0.30 -12.39 -1.65
N LYS A 113 0.73 -13.15 -2.02
CA LYS A 113 0.83 -13.88 -3.30
C LYS A 113 1.11 -15.36 -3.08
#